data_AF-A0A1M3MTE5-F1
#
_entry.id   AF-A0A1M3MTE5-F1
#
_cell.length_a   1.000
_cell.length_b   1.000
_cell.length_c   1.000
_cell.angle_alpha   90.00
_cell.angle_beta   90.00
_cell.angle_gamma   90.00
#
_symmetry.space_group_name_H-M   'P 1'
#
loop_
_entity.id
_entity.type
_entity.pdbx_description
1 polymer ?
#
loop_
_entity_poly.entity_id
_entity_poly.type
_entity_poly.pdbx_seq_one_letter_code
_entity_poly.pdbx_strand_id
1 'polypeptide(L)'
;MTLEGPLDLATVDGRVARAQRSLEREHARLATSQKQAREEARARDPFAGVRDVAGQSMFTGLRALDPGPVHAPHRDALLRWVHELLQARVGWDLGLDEADAAHAPDPSLASRALAREHTGGGEPATVLVSFDQARRALIEAPTVAVAGTAFQRLVDLAAPMAAVRKELRARRFEAARRLGLDHPWALATGASTNDLDALARAVLDATEPLARELHKDLRRRTEVTAEGAAAAFVFDAFGRDAREGWPARLGTRWLEEVFRAIAPRAPRVLALPPALGGASFLRAASRWGAALRLGAVARSLPFALARDPYPVEAFVLGGALAVAVSDRVFAKRKLGLPARSADAHARALTRVLFVTLRTTAAMFVAGMRDSVRGDELEELTARVFGAPLPSDLAVAWSFGGFAGNARIDLPARLVAAVRTHGVVRDLVDRFDEDWFDNPRAGAHFASIGAGPVWQGEVPEPGAARAAARSFEEALG
;
A
#
# COMPACT_ATOMS: atom_id res chain seq x y z
N MET A 1 0.10 -33.24 -14.96
CA MET A 1 0.97 -32.84 -16.08
C MET A 1 2.40 -33.05 -15.64
N THR A 2 3.01 -34.17 -16.02
CA THR A 2 4.46 -34.24 -16.14
C THR A 2 4.86 -33.25 -17.23
N LEU A 3 5.79 -32.33 -16.93
CA LEU A 3 6.30 -31.35 -17.89
C LEU A 3 7.25 -32.07 -18.86
N GLU A 4 6.73 -32.97 -19.68
CA GLU A 4 7.50 -33.65 -20.73
C GLU A 4 7.49 -32.77 -21.99
N GLY A 5 8.34 -31.73 -21.98
CA GLY A 5 8.54 -30.82 -23.10
C GLY A 5 9.23 -29.51 -22.68
N PRO A 6 9.91 -28.80 -23.61
CA PRO A 6 10.50 -27.51 -23.31
C PRO A 6 9.43 -26.49 -22.91
N LEU A 7 9.67 -25.75 -21.82
CA LEU A 7 8.75 -24.73 -21.32
C LEU A 7 8.62 -23.57 -22.32
N ASP A 8 7.44 -23.41 -22.93
CA ASP A 8 7.11 -22.23 -23.73
C ASP A 8 6.72 -21.05 -22.83
N LEU A 9 7.64 -20.08 -22.69
CA LEU A 9 7.44 -18.88 -21.87
C LEU A 9 6.22 -18.05 -22.28
N ALA A 10 5.88 -17.99 -23.58
CA ALA A 10 4.73 -17.21 -24.04
C ALA A 10 3.40 -17.85 -23.59
N THR A 11 3.30 -19.17 -23.67
CA THR A 11 2.15 -19.92 -23.15
C THR A 11 2.01 -19.77 -21.63
N VAL A 12 3.13 -19.86 -20.88
CA VAL A 12 3.12 -19.66 -19.42
C VAL A 12 2.68 -18.23 -19.06
N ASP A 13 3.17 -17.22 -19.77
CA ASP A 13 2.80 -15.81 -19.60
C ASP A 13 1.29 -15.57 -19.77
N GLY A 14 0.70 -16.14 -20.83
CA GLY A 14 -0.74 -16.06 -21.06
C GLY A 14 -1.58 -16.71 -19.95
N ARG A 15 -1.08 -17.82 -19.36
CA ARG A 15 -1.73 -18.50 -18.22
C ARG A 15 -1.58 -17.72 -16.92
N VAL A 16 -0.39 -17.17 -16.65
CA VAL A 16 -0.13 -16.27 -15.51
C VAL A 16 -1.05 -15.05 -15.56
N ALA A 17 -1.16 -14.41 -16.72
CA ALA A 17 -2.05 -13.27 -16.91
C ALA A 17 -3.53 -13.61 -16.65
N ARG A 18 -3.95 -14.83 -17.02
CA ARG A 18 -5.31 -15.32 -16.75
C ARG A 18 -5.52 -15.57 -15.25
N ALA A 19 -4.54 -16.17 -14.58
CA ALA A 19 -4.58 -16.44 -13.15
C ALA A 19 -4.68 -15.16 -12.33
N GLN A 20 -3.84 -14.16 -12.63
CA GLN A 20 -3.86 -12.85 -11.99
C GLN A 20 -5.22 -12.16 -12.13
N ARG A 21 -5.80 -12.10 -13.35
CA ARG A 21 -7.14 -11.53 -13.56
C ARG A 21 -8.24 -12.30 -12.82
N SER A 22 -8.11 -13.62 -12.70
CA SER A 22 -9.02 -14.45 -11.92
C SER A 22 -8.98 -14.06 -10.45
N LEU A 23 -7.78 -14.01 -9.88
CA LEU A 23 -7.54 -13.64 -8.49
C LEU A 23 -8.01 -12.22 -8.15
N GLU A 24 -7.73 -11.23 -9.01
CA GLU A 24 -8.19 -9.85 -8.82
C GLU A 24 -9.72 -9.75 -8.75
N ARG A 25 -10.44 -10.51 -9.59
CA ARG A 25 -11.90 -10.52 -9.57
C ARG A 25 -12.45 -11.12 -8.27
N GLU A 26 -11.88 -12.22 -7.80
CA GLU A 26 -12.34 -12.83 -6.55
C GLU A 26 -11.99 -11.97 -5.33
N HIS A 27 -10.80 -11.37 -5.26
CA HIS A 27 -10.47 -10.39 -4.23
C HIS A 27 -11.43 -9.18 -4.24
N ALA A 28 -11.82 -8.69 -5.42
CA ALA A 28 -12.80 -7.62 -5.54
C ALA A 28 -14.19 -8.02 -4.99
N ARG A 29 -14.58 -9.30 -5.10
CA ARG A 29 -15.82 -9.81 -4.48
C ARG A 29 -15.71 -9.90 -2.97
N LEU A 30 -14.58 -10.38 -2.46
CA LEU A 30 -14.33 -10.48 -1.01
C LEU A 30 -14.32 -9.13 -0.31
N ALA A 31 -13.90 -8.08 -1.01
CA ALA A 31 -13.92 -6.71 -0.48
C ALA A 31 -15.34 -6.12 -0.33
N THR A 32 -16.38 -6.80 -0.83
CA THR A 32 -17.77 -6.33 -0.69
C THR A 32 -18.36 -6.72 0.68
N SER A 33 -19.21 -5.86 1.23
CA SER A 33 -19.94 -6.16 2.47
C SER A 33 -21.03 -7.22 2.26
N GLN A 34 -21.36 -7.58 1.03
CA GLN A 34 -22.44 -8.52 0.70
C GLN A 34 -22.03 -9.96 1.03
N LYS A 35 -22.77 -10.59 1.95
CA LYS A 35 -22.54 -11.98 2.37
C LYS A 35 -22.61 -12.96 1.19
N GLN A 36 -23.59 -12.77 0.29
CA GLN A 36 -23.77 -13.60 -0.89
C GLN A 36 -22.53 -13.60 -1.80
N ALA A 37 -21.92 -12.44 -2.03
CA ALA A 37 -20.71 -12.34 -2.86
C ALA A 37 -19.52 -13.10 -2.24
N ARG A 38 -19.44 -13.17 -0.91
CA ARG A 38 -18.43 -13.96 -0.19
C ARG A 38 -18.74 -15.46 -0.26
N GLU A 39 -20.00 -15.86 -0.10
CA GLU A 39 -20.43 -17.26 -0.25
C GLU A 39 -20.17 -17.77 -1.69
N GLU A 40 -20.42 -16.94 -2.70
CA GLU A 40 -20.09 -17.24 -4.10
C GLU A 40 -18.57 -17.39 -4.33
N ALA A 41 -17.76 -16.55 -3.68
CA ALA A 41 -16.30 -16.65 -3.74
C ALA A 41 -15.80 -17.93 -3.06
N ARG A 42 -16.41 -18.37 -1.95
CA ARG A 42 -16.08 -19.66 -1.30
C ARG A 42 -16.40 -20.87 -2.17
N ALA A 43 -17.49 -20.81 -2.93
CA ALA A 43 -17.89 -21.88 -3.84
C ALA A 43 -16.97 -22.01 -5.08
N ARG A 44 -16.06 -21.06 -5.29
CA ARG A 44 -15.19 -21.00 -6.48
C ARG A 44 -13.72 -21.09 -6.06
N ASP A 45 -12.98 -21.95 -6.74
CA ASP A 45 -11.52 -21.91 -6.69
C ASP A 45 -11.00 -21.00 -7.82
N PRO A 46 -10.41 -19.81 -7.52
CA PRO A 46 -9.87 -18.92 -8.54
C PRO A 46 -8.77 -19.56 -9.40
N PHE A 47 -8.18 -20.66 -8.91
CA PHE A 47 -7.09 -21.37 -9.53
C PHE A 47 -7.51 -22.62 -10.31
N ALA A 48 -8.77 -23.07 -10.27
CA ALA A 48 -9.20 -24.38 -10.81
C ALA A 48 -8.73 -24.66 -12.26
N GLY A 49 -8.65 -23.63 -13.11
CA GLY A 49 -8.19 -23.73 -14.50
C GLY A 49 -6.76 -23.24 -14.78
N VAL A 50 -5.99 -22.90 -13.74
CA VAL A 50 -4.64 -22.30 -13.82
C VAL A 50 -3.71 -22.82 -12.71
N ARG A 51 -4.04 -23.94 -12.05
CA ARG A 51 -3.25 -24.50 -10.94
C ARG A 51 -1.83 -24.87 -11.37
N ASP A 52 -1.63 -25.16 -12.65
CA ASP A 52 -0.34 -25.49 -13.25
C ASP A 52 0.66 -24.32 -13.16
N VAL A 53 0.20 -23.06 -13.22
CA VAL A 53 1.06 -21.86 -13.06
C VAL A 53 1.07 -21.28 -11.64
N ALA A 54 0.41 -21.94 -10.68
CA ALA A 54 0.37 -21.57 -9.26
C ALA A 54 0.97 -22.68 -8.38
N GLY A 55 1.89 -23.47 -8.91
CA GLY A 55 2.42 -24.68 -8.29
C GLY A 55 3.94 -24.72 -8.20
N GLN A 56 4.45 -25.49 -7.22
CA GLN A 56 5.89 -25.66 -6.99
C GLN A 56 6.61 -26.24 -8.21
N SER A 57 5.99 -27.17 -8.95
CA SER A 57 6.58 -27.76 -10.16
C SER A 57 6.89 -26.71 -11.23
N MET A 58 5.99 -25.74 -11.45
CA MET A 58 6.23 -24.66 -12.40
C MET A 58 7.33 -23.72 -11.92
N PHE A 59 7.35 -23.40 -10.62
CA PHE A 59 8.41 -22.58 -10.03
C PHE A 59 9.79 -23.25 -10.23
N THR A 60 9.92 -24.52 -9.87
CA THR A 60 11.17 -25.28 -10.04
C THR A 60 11.55 -25.39 -11.52
N GLY A 61 10.57 -25.63 -12.40
CA GLY A 61 10.81 -25.71 -13.85
C GLY A 61 11.36 -24.40 -14.42
N LEU A 62 10.77 -23.25 -14.09
CA LEU A 62 11.26 -21.94 -14.50
C LEU A 62 12.65 -21.63 -13.90
N ARG A 63 12.89 -22.01 -12.64
CA ARG A 63 14.19 -21.80 -11.97
C ARG A 63 15.30 -22.60 -12.63
N ALA A 64 15.02 -23.84 -13.07
CA ALA A 64 15.99 -24.71 -13.74
C ALA A 64 16.18 -24.40 -15.24
N LEU A 65 15.25 -23.69 -15.86
CA LEU A 65 15.34 -23.32 -17.27
C LEU A 65 16.50 -22.33 -17.51
N ASP A 66 17.35 -22.62 -18.48
CA ASP A 66 18.29 -21.66 -19.04
C ASP A 66 17.76 -21.18 -20.41
N PRO A 67 17.10 -20.01 -20.47
CA PRO A 67 16.49 -19.53 -21.70
C PRO A 67 17.46 -18.66 -22.53
N GLY A 68 18.73 -18.54 -22.11
CA GLY A 68 19.69 -17.60 -22.68
C GLY A 68 19.42 -16.13 -22.29
N PRO A 69 20.34 -15.20 -22.64
CA PRO A 69 20.33 -13.83 -22.13
C PRO A 69 19.13 -12.99 -22.59
N VAL A 70 18.59 -13.27 -23.78
CA VAL A 70 17.46 -12.51 -24.35
C VAL A 70 16.16 -12.79 -23.60
N HIS A 71 15.95 -14.04 -23.17
CA HIS A 71 14.70 -14.48 -22.54
C HIS A 71 14.79 -14.58 -21.01
N ALA A 72 15.99 -14.45 -20.42
CA ALA A 72 16.19 -14.46 -18.98
C ALA A 72 15.29 -13.45 -18.23
N PRO A 73 15.15 -12.18 -18.66
CA PRO A 73 14.25 -11.24 -17.97
C PRO A 73 12.79 -11.68 -17.96
N HIS A 74 12.31 -12.32 -19.05
CA HIS A 74 10.95 -12.82 -19.14
C HIS A 74 10.75 -14.02 -18.21
N ARG A 75 11.68 -14.98 -18.20
CA ARG A 75 11.68 -16.10 -17.25
C ARG A 75 11.65 -15.61 -15.81
N ASP A 76 12.49 -14.63 -15.46
CA ASP A 76 12.60 -14.13 -14.08
C ASP A 76 11.31 -13.42 -13.63
N ALA A 77 10.67 -12.67 -14.53
CA ALA A 77 9.37 -12.06 -14.28
C ALA A 77 8.26 -13.12 -14.09
N LEU A 78 8.27 -14.20 -14.89
CA LEU A 78 7.37 -15.33 -14.70
C LEU A 78 7.63 -16.05 -13.38
N LEU A 79 8.89 -16.21 -12.97
CA LEU A 79 9.25 -16.83 -11.70
C LEU A 79 8.66 -16.06 -10.52
N ARG A 80 8.74 -14.71 -10.54
CA ARG A 80 8.11 -13.83 -9.54
C ARG A 80 6.60 -13.99 -9.51
N TRP A 81 5.95 -14.03 -10.67
CA TRP A 81 4.50 -14.23 -10.74
C TRP A 81 4.05 -15.61 -10.24
N VAL A 82 4.73 -16.68 -10.67
CA VAL A 82 4.40 -18.04 -10.24
C VAL A 82 4.58 -18.19 -8.73
N HIS A 83 5.62 -17.56 -8.16
CA HIS A 83 5.82 -17.46 -6.72
C HIS A 83 4.65 -16.78 -6.01
N GLU A 84 4.21 -15.61 -6.47
CA GLU A 84 3.09 -14.87 -5.87
C GLU A 84 1.75 -15.59 -6.03
N LEU A 85 1.49 -16.19 -7.20
CA LEU A 85 0.29 -17.00 -7.42
C LEU A 85 0.27 -18.25 -6.54
N LEU A 86 1.43 -18.87 -6.30
CA LEU A 86 1.55 -20.00 -5.38
C LEU A 86 1.25 -19.56 -3.94
N GLN A 87 1.83 -18.45 -3.47
CA GLN A 87 1.53 -17.93 -2.14
C GLN A 87 0.03 -17.61 -1.98
N ALA A 88 -0.56 -16.94 -2.98
CA ALA A 88 -2.00 -16.63 -2.99
C ALA A 88 -2.86 -17.90 -2.98
N ARG A 89 -2.49 -18.94 -3.72
CA ARG A 89 -3.21 -20.22 -3.73
C ARG A 89 -3.12 -20.94 -2.39
N VAL A 90 -1.95 -20.98 -1.77
CA VAL A 90 -1.76 -21.61 -0.45
C VAL A 90 -2.52 -20.85 0.64
N GLY A 91 -2.64 -19.52 0.52
CA GLY A 91 -3.35 -18.68 1.48
C GLY A 91 -4.82 -18.40 1.14
N TRP A 92 -5.40 -19.02 0.10
CA TRP A 92 -6.73 -18.63 -0.38
C TRP A 92 -7.82 -18.80 0.69
N ASP A 93 -7.87 -19.95 1.36
CA ASP A 93 -8.85 -20.23 2.40
C ASP A 93 -8.72 -19.24 3.57
N LEU A 94 -7.49 -18.89 3.94
CA LEU A 94 -7.24 -17.89 4.97
C LEU A 94 -7.58 -16.46 4.52
N GLY A 95 -7.51 -16.16 3.22
CA GLY A 95 -8.01 -14.91 2.66
C GLY A 95 -9.54 -14.81 2.74
N LEU A 96 -10.24 -15.95 2.65
CA LEU A 96 -11.68 -16.03 2.94
C LEU A 96 -11.93 -15.79 4.43
N ASP A 97 -11.20 -16.48 5.31
CA ASP A 97 -11.31 -16.30 6.76
C ASP A 97 -11.01 -14.86 7.19
N GLU A 98 -10.06 -14.17 6.54
CA GLU A 98 -9.74 -12.77 6.81
C GLU A 98 -10.90 -11.86 6.44
N ALA A 99 -11.52 -12.09 5.27
CA ALA A 99 -12.71 -11.35 4.85
C ALA A 99 -13.88 -11.59 5.81
N ASP A 100 -14.05 -12.81 6.30
CA ASP A 100 -15.08 -13.14 7.29
C ASP A 100 -14.81 -12.49 8.63
N ALA A 101 -13.58 -12.54 9.14
CA ALA A 101 -13.18 -11.86 10.37
C ALA A 101 -13.39 -10.34 10.28
N ALA A 102 -13.11 -9.74 9.13
CA ALA A 102 -13.32 -8.31 8.91
C ALA A 102 -14.80 -7.90 8.97
N HIS A 103 -15.70 -8.79 8.55
CA HIS A 103 -17.14 -8.53 8.47
C HIS A 103 -17.97 -9.20 9.56
N ALA A 104 -17.36 -10.02 10.42
CA ALA A 104 -18.04 -10.71 11.51
C ALA A 104 -18.67 -9.70 12.48
N PRO A 105 -19.98 -9.80 12.75
CA PRO A 105 -20.62 -8.94 13.72
C PRO A 105 -20.21 -9.36 15.14
N ASP A 106 -19.95 -8.38 16.00
CA ASP A 106 -19.78 -8.60 17.43
C ASP A 106 -21.08 -9.14 18.04
N PRO A 107 -21.07 -10.37 18.60
CA PRO A 107 -22.26 -10.96 19.20
C PRO A 107 -22.88 -10.11 20.31
N SER A 108 -22.07 -9.36 21.06
CA SER A 108 -22.53 -8.52 22.17
C SER A 108 -23.32 -7.29 21.71
N LEU A 109 -23.12 -6.86 20.45
CA LEU A 109 -23.77 -5.69 19.86
C LEU A 109 -24.80 -6.06 18.77
N ALA A 110 -24.73 -7.27 18.20
CA ALA A 110 -25.64 -7.73 17.15
C ALA A 110 -27.11 -7.65 17.58
N SER A 111 -27.43 -8.11 18.79
CA SER A 111 -28.80 -8.06 19.34
C SER A 111 -29.27 -6.62 19.61
N ARG A 112 -28.37 -5.71 19.99
CA ARG A 112 -28.69 -4.29 20.20
C ARG A 112 -28.90 -3.53 18.89
N ALA A 113 -28.14 -3.88 17.85
CA ALA A 113 -28.31 -3.32 16.51
C ALA A 113 -29.66 -3.75 15.90
N LEU A 114 -29.99 -5.04 15.98
CA LEU A 114 -31.28 -5.59 15.53
C LEU A 114 -32.47 -4.95 16.26
N ALA A 115 -32.41 -4.82 17.59
CA ALA A 115 -33.49 -4.21 18.36
C ALA A 115 -33.76 -2.75 17.94
N ARG A 116 -32.72 -2.00 17.56
CA ARG A 116 -32.84 -0.59 17.15
C ARG A 116 -33.41 -0.41 15.75
N GLU A 117 -33.06 -1.29 14.81
CA GLU A 117 -33.67 -1.32 13.46
C GLU A 117 -35.19 -1.51 13.53
N HIS A 118 -35.68 -2.28 14.51
CA HIS A 118 -37.12 -2.54 14.69
C HIS A 118 -37.87 -1.40 15.39
N THR A 119 -37.19 -0.54 16.17
CA THR A 119 -37.85 0.49 16.98
C THR A 119 -37.94 1.88 16.34
N GLY A 120 -37.38 2.10 15.14
CA GLY A 120 -37.62 3.29 14.31
C GLY A 120 -37.30 4.68 14.91
N GLY A 121 -36.62 4.76 16.06
CA GLY A 121 -36.44 6.00 16.82
C GLY A 121 -35.01 6.57 16.77
N GLY A 122 -34.88 7.78 16.21
CA GLY A 122 -33.75 8.71 16.39
C GLY A 122 -32.52 8.47 15.50
N GLU A 123 -31.80 9.56 15.18
CA GLU A 123 -30.56 9.52 14.40
C GLU A 123 -29.57 8.50 14.98
N PRO A 124 -29.10 7.52 14.18
CA PRO A 124 -28.33 6.42 14.69
C PRO A 124 -26.91 6.88 15.02
N ALA A 125 -26.55 6.90 16.31
CA ALA A 125 -25.15 6.70 16.68
C ALA A 125 -24.76 5.31 16.12
N THR A 126 -24.02 5.31 15.01
CA THR A 126 -23.73 4.11 14.22
C THR A 126 -23.05 3.09 15.10
N VAL A 127 -23.73 1.98 15.42
CA VAL A 127 -23.13 0.90 16.19
C VAL A 127 -22.13 0.21 15.28
N LEU A 128 -20.85 0.37 15.58
CA LEU A 128 -19.75 -0.21 14.82
C LEU A 128 -19.65 -1.70 15.21
N VAL A 129 -20.40 -2.57 14.52
CA VAL A 129 -20.55 -3.98 14.87
C VAL A 129 -19.43 -4.87 14.32
N SER A 130 -18.65 -4.42 13.33
CA SER A 130 -17.57 -5.23 12.73
C SER A 130 -16.25 -4.45 12.59
N PHE A 131 -15.15 -5.20 12.42
CA PHE A 131 -13.81 -4.62 12.28
C PHE A 131 -13.74 -3.68 11.07
N ASP A 132 -14.33 -4.06 9.93
CA ASP A 132 -14.37 -3.21 8.73
C ASP A 132 -15.20 -1.93 8.94
N GLN A 133 -16.31 -1.98 9.69
CA GLN A 133 -17.07 -0.79 10.03
C GLN A 133 -16.26 0.16 10.93
N ALA A 134 -15.61 -0.37 11.97
CA ALA A 134 -14.75 0.42 12.84
C ALA A 134 -13.57 1.04 12.07
N ARG A 135 -12.99 0.29 11.14
CA ARG A 135 -11.93 0.75 10.23
C ARG A 135 -12.41 1.92 9.35
N ARG A 136 -13.57 1.78 8.70
CA ARG A 136 -14.16 2.85 7.87
C ARG A 136 -14.48 4.07 8.72
N ALA A 137 -15.07 3.89 9.89
CA ALA A 137 -15.37 4.98 10.82
C ALA A 137 -14.11 5.72 11.27
N LEU A 138 -12.99 5.02 11.51
CA LEU A 138 -11.69 5.65 11.82
C LEU A 138 -11.18 6.49 10.64
N ILE A 139 -11.28 5.95 9.41
CA ILE A 139 -10.90 6.64 8.17
C ILE A 139 -11.78 7.88 7.92
N GLU A 140 -13.07 7.81 8.24
CA GLU A 140 -14.07 8.85 7.94
C GLU A 140 -14.31 9.82 9.10
N ALA A 141 -13.75 9.54 10.28
CA ALA A 141 -13.95 10.30 11.50
C ALA A 141 -13.80 11.83 11.30
N PRO A 142 -14.80 12.65 11.65
CA PRO A 142 -14.71 14.10 11.47
C PRO A 142 -13.80 14.77 12.52
N THR A 143 -13.62 14.13 13.69
CA THR A 143 -12.85 14.66 14.81
C THR A 143 -11.97 13.59 15.44
N VAL A 144 -10.96 14.02 16.22
CA VAL A 144 -10.07 13.12 16.97
C VAL A 144 -10.86 12.26 17.97
N ALA A 145 -11.89 12.83 18.61
CA ALA A 145 -12.73 12.08 19.55
C ALA A 145 -13.48 10.92 18.87
N VAL A 146 -14.08 11.17 17.69
CA VAL A 146 -14.76 10.10 16.92
C VAL A 146 -13.75 9.06 16.42
N ALA A 147 -12.55 9.48 16.02
CA ALA A 147 -11.47 8.57 15.68
C ALA A 147 -11.05 7.71 16.88
N GLY A 148 -10.99 8.29 18.09
CA GLY A 148 -10.73 7.57 19.33
C GLY A 148 -11.73 6.45 19.57
N THR A 149 -13.03 6.74 19.45
CA THR A 149 -14.09 5.73 19.59
C THR A 149 -13.97 4.61 18.55
N ALA A 150 -13.76 4.97 17.27
CA ALA A 150 -13.60 3.99 16.20
C ALA A 150 -12.32 3.15 16.37
N PHE A 151 -11.25 3.76 16.85
CA PHE A 151 -9.98 3.10 17.14
C PHE A 151 -10.11 2.12 18.31
N GLN A 152 -10.73 2.53 19.43
CA GLN A 152 -11.00 1.61 20.53
C GLN A 152 -11.82 0.43 20.05
N ARG A 153 -12.79 0.67 19.17
CA ARG A 153 -13.57 -0.41 18.60
C ARG A 153 -12.77 -1.36 17.73
N LEU A 154 -11.77 -0.86 17.00
CA LEU A 154 -10.83 -1.73 16.28
C LEU A 154 -10.01 -2.59 17.24
N VAL A 155 -9.61 -2.06 18.39
CA VAL A 155 -8.90 -2.82 19.43
C VAL A 155 -9.77 -3.98 19.91
N ASP A 156 -11.03 -3.71 20.26
CA ASP A 156 -11.97 -4.73 20.75
C ASP A 156 -12.21 -5.86 19.73
N LEU A 157 -12.09 -5.54 18.43
CA LEU A 157 -12.37 -6.46 17.32
C LEU A 157 -11.11 -7.02 16.66
N ALA A 158 -9.92 -6.73 17.17
CA ALA A 158 -8.66 -7.07 16.51
C ALA A 158 -8.30 -8.55 16.60
N ALA A 159 -8.68 -9.26 17.67
CA ALA A 159 -8.20 -10.62 17.93
C ALA A 159 -8.47 -11.62 16.79
N PRO A 160 -9.68 -11.70 16.20
CA PRO A 160 -9.93 -12.59 15.06
C PRO A 160 -9.08 -12.24 13.84
N MET A 161 -8.91 -10.95 13.55
CA MET A 161 -8.06 -10.47 12.45
C MET A 161 -6.60 -10.83 12.68
N ALA A 162 -6.11 -10.65 13.91
CA ALA A 162 -4.74 -10.96 14.31
C ALA A 162 -4.44 -12.46 14.13
N ALA A 163 -5.36 -13.33 14.55
CA ALA A 163 -5.22 -14.78 14.43
C ALA A 163 -5.08 -15.23 12.97
N VAL A 164 -5.99 -14.77 12.09
CA VAL A 164 -5.94 -15.14 10.66
C VAL A 164 -4.68 -14.59 9.98
N ARG A 165 -4.30 -13.34 10.27
CA ARG A 165 -3.10 -12.72 9.69
C ARG A 165 -1.80 -13.39 10.13
N LYS A 166 -1.72 -13.82 11.39
CA LYS A 166 -0.59 -14.60 11.91
C LYS A 166 -0.45 -15.92 11.15
N GLU A 167 -1.55 -16.63 10.94
CA GLU A 167 -1.54 -17.89 10.19
C GLU A 167 -1.19 -17.67 8.70
N LEU A 168 -1.78 -16.66 8.06
CA LEU A 168 -1.42 -16.25 6.68
C LEU A 168 0.08 -16.03 6.54
N ARG A 169 0.69 -15.36 7.52
CA ARG A 169 2.13 -15.13 7.53
C ARG A 169 2.91 -16.43 7.63
N ALA A 170 2.58 -17.28 8.60
CA ALA A 170 3.25 -18.57 8.78
C ALA A 170 3.21 -19.43 7.49
N ARG A 171 2.07 -19.43 6.79
CA ARG A 171 1.93 -20.12 5.51
C ARG A 171 2.80 -19.55 4.40
N ARG A 172 3.02 -18.23 4.36
CA ARG A 172 3.94 -17.60 3.39
C ARG A 172 5.39 -17.97 3.67
N PHE A 173 5.82 -17.94 4.93
CA PHE A 173 7.17 -18.37 5.31
C PHE A 173 7.40 -19.86 5.00
N GLU A 174 6.42 -20.72 5.31
CA GLU A 174 6.47 -22.14 4.95
C GLU A 174 6.56 -22.33 3.42
N ALA A 175 5.74 -21.61 2.64
CA ALA A 175 5.76 -21.68 1.18
C ALA A 175 7.14 -21.28 0.63
N ALA A 176 7.71 -20.17 1.10
CA ALA A 176 9.05 -19.72 0.70
C ALA A 176 10.12 -20.77 1.02
N ARG A 177 10.09 -21.35 2.22
CA ARG A 177 11.03 -22.39 2.66
C ARG A 177 10.96 -23.62 1.76
N ARG A 178 9.77 -24.07 1.38
CA ARG A 178 9.57 -25.20 0.45
C ARG A 178 10.08 -24.94 -0.96
N LEU A 179 10.17 -23.67 -1.37
CA LEU A 179 10.74 -23.25 -2.64
C LEU A 179 12.26 -23.04 -2.58
N GLY A 180 12.88 -23.24 -1.41
CA GLY A 180 14.30 -22.98 -1.18
C GLY A 180 14.62 -21.48 -1.32
N LEU A 181 13.76 -20.63 -0.77
CA LEU A 181 13.95 -19.18 -0.64
C LEU A 181 14.14 -18.85 0.85
N ASP A 182 15.03 -17.89 1.14
CA ASP A 182 15.31 -17.47 2.52
C ASP A 182 14.17 -16.65 3.16
N HIS A 183 13.34 -16.01 2.32
CA HIS A 183 12.23 -15.16 2.77
C HIS A 183 11.09 -15.11 1.75
N PRO A 184 9.82 -14.89 2.16
CA PRO A 184 8.70 -14.64 1.24
C PRO A 184 8.86 -13.45 0.30
N TRP A 185 9.87 -12.60 0.52
CA TRP A 185 10.16 -11.41 -0.30
C TRP A 185 11.49 -11.53 -1.05
N ALA A 186 12.12 -12.71 -1.05
CA ALA A 186 13.42 -12.93 -1.67
C ALA A 186 13.47 -12.58 -3.17
N LEU A 187 12.32 -12.60 -3.85
CA LEU A 187 12.22 -12.27 -5.28
C LEU A 187 11.63 -10.87 -5.53
N ALA A 188 11.34 -10.10 -4.48
CA ALA A 188 10.64 -8.83 -4.61
C ALA A 188 11.49 -7.74 -5.27
N THR A 189 12.80 -7.79 -5.04
CA THR A 189 13.77 -6.82 -5.57
C THR A 189 15.04 -7.55 -6.03
N GLY A 190 15.98 -6.82 -6.64
CA GLY A 190 17.30 -7.37 -6.96
C GLY A 190 18.26 -7.47 -5.77
N ALA A 191 17.92 -6.90 -4.61
CA ALA A 191 18.75 -6.93 -3.41
C ALA A 191 18.34 -8.04 -2.45
N SER A 192 19.24 -8.37 -1.52
CA SER A 192 18.93 -9.32 -0.45
C SER A 192 17.90 -8.72 0.50
N THR A 193 17.15 -9.58 1.21
CA THR A 193 16.20 -9.12 2.23
C THR A 193 16.90 -8.46 3.43
N ASN A 194 18.18 -8.76 3.66
CA ASN A 194 18.98 -8.11 4.70
C ASN A 194 19.29 -6.65 4.34
N ASP A 195 19.58 -6.36 3.07
CA ASP A 195 19.81 -4.99 2.60
C ASP A 195 18.53 -4.15 2.74
N LEU A 196 17.38 -4.75 2.44
CA LEU A 196 16.08 -4.10 2.62
C LEU A 196 15.74 -3.88 4.11
N ASP A 197 16.08 -4.82 5.01
CA ASP A 197 15.90 -4.63 6.46
C ASP A 197 16.81 -3.49 6.97
N ALA A 198 18.07 -3.46 6.53
CA ALA A 198 18.99 -2.37 6.84
C ALA A 198 18.45 -1.02 6.34
N LEU A 199 17.91 -0.97 5.12
CA LEU A 199 17.27 0.24 4.58
C LEU A 199 16.04 0.66 5.40
N ALA A 200 15.17 -0.27 5.76
CA ALA A 200 13.97 0.00 6.55
C ALA A 200 14.32 0.56 7.94
N ARG A 201 15.30 -0.05 8.62
CA ARG A 201 15.81 0.43 9.91
C ARG A 201 16.46 1.80 9.78
N ALA A 202 17.29 2.00 8.76
CA ALA A 202 17.91 3.30 8.49
C ALA A 202 16.88 4.41 8.25
N VAL A 203 15.75 4.11 7.57
CA VAL A 203 14.63 5.05 7.43
C VAL A 203 14.04 5.40 8.79
N LEU A 204 13.71 4.40 9.62
CA LEU A 204 13.12 4.64 10.94
C LEU A 204 14.06 5.45 11.84
N ASP A 205 15.36 5.14 11.81
CA ASP A 205 16.38 5.78 12.64
C ASP A 205 16.64 7.22 12.19
N ALA A 206 16.82 7.44 10.88
CA ALA A 206 17.05 8.77 10.32
C ALA A 206 15.85 9.72 10.52
N THR A 207 14.63 9.17 10.58
CA THR A 207 13.41 9.98 10.77
C THR A 207 12.93 10.04 12.22
N GLU A 208 13.63 9.40 13.16
CA GLU A 208 13.24 9.33 14.57
C GLU A 208 13.21 10.70 15.27
N PRO A 209 14.20 11.60 15.11
CA PRO A 209 14.17 12.91 15.78
C PRO A 209 12.94 13.74 15.41
N LEU A 210 12.65 13.84 14.11
CA LEU A 210 11.48 14.55 13.59
C LEU A 210 10.17 13.90 14.04
N ALA A 211 10.10 12.56 14.06
CA ALA A 211 8.91 11.85 14.52
C ALA A 211 8.54 12.20 15.97
N ARG A 212 9.55 12.28 16.87
CA ARG A 212 9.33 12.61 18.28
C ARG A 212 8.78 14.02 18.48
N GLU A 213 9.29 15.00 17.72
CA GLU A 213 8.76 16.36 17.77
C GLU A 213 7.34 16.42 17.20
N LEU A 214 7.05 15.76 16.08
CA LEU A 214 5.69 15.69 15.53
C LEU A 214 4.70 15.02 16.50
N HIS A 215 5.10 13.95 17.20
CA HIS A 215 4.26 13.30 18.22
C HIS A 215 3.99 14.23 19.41
N LYS A 216 5.01 14.95 19.87
CA LYS A 216 4.90 15.92 20.96
C LYS A 216 3.98 17.08 20.59
N ASP A 217 4.13 17.63 19.40
CA ASP A 217 3.27 18.70 18.88
C ASP A 217 1.83 18.22 18.70
N LEU A 218 1.62 17.02 18.19
CA LEU A 218 0.28 16.44 18.09
C LEU A 218 -0.39 16.29 19.45
N ARG A 219 0.32 15.77 20.47
CA ARG A 219 -0.20 15.65 21.84
C ARG A 219 -0.57 17.02 22.42
N ARG A 220 0.27 18.04 22.21
CA ARG A 220 -0.01 19.42 22.64
C ARG A 220 -1.25 20.00 21.98
N ARG A 221 -1.44 19.79 20.67
CA ARG A 221 -2.57 20.34 19.90
C ARG A 221 -3.90 19.64 20.15
N THR A 222 -3.86 18.36 20.53
CA THR A 222 -5.07 17.51 20.63
C THR A 222 -5.48 17.20 22.06
N GLU A 223 -4.66 17.55 23.04
CA GLU A 223 -4.89 17.29 24.48
C GLU A 223 -5.18 15.81 24.80
N VAL A 224 -4.73 14.89 23.94
CA VAL A 224 -4.96 13.46 24.11
C VAL A 224 -4.02 12.85 25.14
N THR A 225 -4.53 11.88 25.89
CA THR A 225 -3.73 11.02 26.76
C THR A 225 -2.81 10.11 25.93
N ALA A 226 -1.88 9.42 26.60
CA ALA A 226 -1.01 8.43 25.95
C ALA A 226 -1.83 7.33 25.22
N GLU A 227 -2.96 6.90 25.80
CA GLU A 227 -3.86 5.89 25.24
C GLU A 227 -4.55 6.38 23.95
N GLY A 228 -4.84 7.69 23.84
CA GLY A 228 -5.44 8.29 22.65
C GLY A 228 -4.43 8.68 21.55
N ALA A 229 -3.13 8.61 21.83
CA ALA A 229 -2.09 9.12 20.94
C ALA A 229 -2.08 8.40 19.58
N ALA A 230 -2.24 7.07 19.56
CA ALA A 230 -2.27 6.31 18.33
C ALA A 230 -3.47 6.68 17.44
N ALA A 231 -4.66 6.86 18.03
CA ALA A 231 -5.86 7.28 17.30
C ALA A 231 -5.70 8.70 16.74
N ALA A 232 -5.17 9.63 17.54
CA ALA A 232 -4.88 10.99 17.11
C ALA A 232 -3.88 11.02 15.95
N PHE A 233 -2.86 10.16 15.99
CA PHE A 233 -1.86 10.08 14.94
C PHE A 233 -2.43 9.50 13.64
N VAL A 234 -3.23 8.43 13.72
CA VAL A 234 -3.95 7.91 12.55
C VAL A 234 -4.89 8.98 11.98
N PHE A 235 -5.56 9.76 12.82
CA PHE A 235 -6.40 10.87 12.41
C PHE A 235 -5.60 11.99 11.68
N ASP A 236 -4.46 12.42 12.23
CA ASP A 236 -3.59 13.48 11.63
C ASP A 236 -3.03 13.02 10.28
N ALA A 237 -2.73 11.72 10.13
CA ALA A 237 -2.24 11.10 8.88
C ALA A 237 -3.24 11.12 7.71
N PHE A 238 -4.47 11.64 7.89
CA PHE A 238 -5.41 11.92 6.81
C PHE A 238 -5.34 13.36 6.28
N GLY A 239 -4.51 14.23 6.87
CA GLY A 239 -4.32 15.61 6.39
C GLY A 239 -5.63 16.38 6.28
N ARG A 240 -6.49 16.29 7.32
CA ARG A 240 -7.82 16.92 7.34
C ARG A 240 -7.76 18.44 7.49
N ASP A 241 -6.62 18.98 7.90
CA ASP A 241 -6.30 20.40 7.90
C ASP A 241 -6.04 20.95 6.49
N ALA A 242 -5.66 20.11 5.53
CA ALA A 242 -5.45 20.46 4.12
C ALA A 242 -6.72 20.25 3.26
N ARG A 243 -7.84 20.90 3.61
CA ARG A 243 -9.15 20.72 2.92
C ARG A 243 -9.51 21.80 1.90
N GLU A 244 -9.04 23.03 2.10
CA GLU A 244 -9.38 24.16 1.22
C GLU A 244 -8.83 23.94 -0.20
N GLY A 245 -9.59 24.39 -1.22
CA GLY A 245 -9.22 24.32 -2.63
C GLY A 245 -9.44 22.98 -3.33
N TRP A 246 -9.62 21.88 -2.59
CA TRP A 246 -9.88 20.56 -3.19
C TRP A 246 -11.33 20.42 -3.70
N PRO A 247 -11.54 19.67 -4.80
CA PRO A 247 -12.88 19.32 -5.24
C PRO A 247 -13.68 18.55 -4.17
N ALA A 248 -15.01 18.74 -4.12
CA ALA A 248 -15.87 17.98 -3.22
C ALA A 248 -15.92 16.47 -3.56
N ARG A 249 -15.61 16.10 -4.81
CA ARG A 249 -15.54 14.71 -5.27
C ARG A 249 -14.24 14.48 -6.01
N LEU A 250 -13.58 13.39 -5.66
CA LEU A 250 -12.38 12.93 -6.33
C LEU A 250 -12.76 12.02 -7.52
N GLY A 251 -12.40 12.45 -8.73
CA GLY A 251 -12.63 11.70 -9.97
C GLY A 251 -11.39 11.66 -10.86
N THR A 252 -11.36 10.73 -11.82
CA THR A 252 -10.24 10.61 -12.77
C THR A 252 -10.05 11.87 -13.61
N ARG A 253 -11.14 12.53 -13.99
CA ARG A 253 -11.14 13.80 -14.71
C ARG A 253 -10.31 14.88 -14.03
N TRP A 254 -10.41 15.01 -12.71
CA TRP A 254 -9.61 16.00 -11.99
C TRP A 254 -8.11 15.69 -12.06
N LEU A 255 -7.73 14.42 -11.93
CA LEU A 255 -6.33 13.99 -12.09
C LEU A 255 -5.81 14.26 -13.51
N GLU A 256 -6.64 14.01 -14.53
CA GLU A 256 -6.31 14.31 -15.93
C GLU A 256 -6.12 15.80 -16.19
N GLU A 257 -6.97 16.64 -15.62
CA GLU A 257 -6.87 18.10 -15.76
C GLU A 257 -5.62 18.63 -15.08
N VAL A 258 -5.34 18.18 -13.86
CA VAL A 258 -4.18 18.64 -13.07
C VAL A 258 -2.85 18.21 -13.66
N PHE A 259 -2.75 16.95 -14.11
CA PHE A 259 -1.52 16.36 -14.62
C PHE A 259 -1.50 16.19 -16.14
N ARG A 260 -2.26 17.03 -16.85
CA ARG A 260 -2.40 16.98 -18.32
C ARG A 260 -1.05 17.02 -19.05
N ALA A 261 -0.08 17.77 -18.51
CA ALA A 261 1.26 17.90 -19.06
C ALA A 261 2.09 16.61 -18.93
N ILE A 262 1.83 15.81 -17.90
CA ILE A 262 2.53 14.54 -17.64
C ILE A 262 1.92 13.40 -18.46
N ALA A 263 0.60 13.29 -18.48
CA ALA A 263 -0.08 12.24 -19.22
C ALA A 263 -1.35 12.76 -19.90
N PRO A 264 -1.35 12.94 -21.24
CA PRO A 264 -2.53 13.40 -21.97
C PRO A 264 -3.65 12.35 -22.07
N ARG A 265 -3.39 11.10 -21.64
CA ARG A 265 -4.37 10.00 -21.67
C ARG A 265 -4.46 9.33 -20.31
N ALA A 266 -5.67 9.23 -19.80
CA ALA A 266 -5.96 8.63 -18.51
C ALA A 266 -5.84 7.09 -18.52
N PRO A 267 -5.48 6.48 -17.38
CA PRO A 267 -5.72 5.06 -17.16
C PRO A 267 -7.23 4.77 -17.14
N ARG A 268 -7.65 3.67 -17.77
CA ARG A 268 -9.08 3.36 -18.03
C ARG A 268 -9.91 3.05 -16.77
N VAL A 269 -9.31 2.44 -15.75
CA VAL A 269 -10.01 2.05 -14.52
C VAL A 269 -9.09 2.26 -13.33
N LEU A 270 -9.51 3.09 -12.38
CA LEU A 270 -8.77 3.36 -11.16
C LEU A 270 -9.74 3.45 -9.98
N ALA A 271 -9.53 2.62 -8.95
CA ALA A 271 -10.27 2.73 -7.70
C ALA A 271 -9.74 3.93 -6.90
N LEU A 272 -10.51 5.01 -6.87
CA LEU A 272 -10.16 6.23 -6.15
C LEU A 272 -10.67 6.18 -4.71
N PRO A 273 -9.90 6.72 -3.73
CA PRO A 273 -10.38 6.85 -2.36
C PRO A 273 -11.56 7.84 -2.27
N PRO A 274 -12.39 7.77 -1.20
CA PRO A 274 -13.33 8.84 -0.90
C PRO A 274 -12.60 10.16 -0.64
N ALA A 275 -13.22 11.29 -1.00
CA ALA A 275 -12.62 12.62 -0.84
C ALA A 275 -12.80 13.14 0.60
N LEU A 276 -11.93 12.71 1.53
CA LEU A 276 -12.05 13.02 2.96
C LEU A 276 -11.16 14.19 3.44
N GLY A 277 -10.18 14.56 2.62
CA GLY A 277 -9.14 15.56 2.91
C GLY A 277 -7.97 15.42 1.94
N GLY A 278 -6.95 16.27 2.07
CA GLY A 278 -5.84 16.32 1.13
C GLY A 278 -5.07 14.99 0.97
N ALA A 279 -4.98 14.15 2.02
CA ALA A 279 -4.38 12.82 1.89
C ALA A 279 -5.11 11.92 0.88
N SER A 280 -6.41 12.15 0.65
CA SER A 280 -7.19 11.40 -0.33
C SER A 280 -6.71 11.70 -1.75
N PHE A 281 -6.48 12.98 -2.05
CA PHE A 281 -5.95 13.46 -3.33
C PHE A 281 -4.50 13.05 -3.53
N LEU A 282 -3.69 13.08 -2.48
CA LEU A 282 -2.32 12.58 -2.50
C LEU A 282 -2.27 11.08 -2.82
N ARG A 283 -3.08 10.26 -2.14
CA ARG A 283 -3.19 8.82 -2.42
C ARG A 283 -3.74 8.55 -3.82
N ALA A 284 -4.65 9.39 -4.31
CA ALA A 284 -5.18 9.32 -5.66
C ALA A 284 -4.10 9.60 -6.72
N ALA A 285 -3.32 10.67 -6.55
CA ALA A 285 -2.19 10.99 -7.40
C ALA A 285 -1.16 9.86 -7.40
N SER A 286 -0.87 9.28 -6.24
CA SER A 286 0.01 8.10 -6.14
C SER A 286 -0.50 6.90 -6.95
N ARG A 287 -1.78 6.54 -6.77
CA ARG A 287 -2.40 5.44 -7.52
C ARG A 287 -2.46 5.73 -9.01
N TRP A 288 -2.72 6.98 -9.39
CA TRP A 288 -2.81 7.39 -10.78
C TRP A 288 -1.44 7.36 -11.46
N GLY A 289 -0.39 7.88 -10.83
CA GLY A 289 0.99 7.78 -11.35
C GLY A 289 1.45 6.33 -11.52
N ALA A 290 1.16 5.47 -10.56
CA ALA A 290 1.44 4.04 -10.70
C ALA A 290 0.67 3.42 -11.89
N ALA A 291 -0.62 3.74 -12.03
CA ALA A 291 -1.43 3.25 -13.15
C ALA A 291 -0.94 3.78 -14.51
N LEU A 292 -0.46 5.03 -14.57
CA LEU A 292 0.17 5.59 -15.76
C LEU A 292 1.43 4.83 -16.14
N ARG A 293 2.34 4.57 -15.18
CA ARG A 293 3.58 3.84 -15.45
C ARG A 293 3.29 2.43 -15.97
N LEU A 294 2.32 1.73 -15.39
CA LEU A 294 1.89 0.41 -15.83
C LEU A 294 1.15 0.44 -17.18
N GLY A 295 0.56 1.58 -17.55
CA GLY A 295 -0.13 1.79 -18.83
C GLY A 295 0.79 2.25 -19.96
N ALA A 296 1.94 2.85 -19.63
CA ALA A 296 2.92 3.37 -20.58
C ALA A 296 3.85 2.29 -21.17
N VAL A 297 3.81 1.08 -20.62
CA VAL A 297 4.62 -0.05 -21.08
C VAL A 297 4.31 -0.40 -22.54
N ALA A 298 5.33 -0.73 -23.33
CA ALA A 298 5.15 -1.13 -24.73
C ALA A 298 4.21 -2.34 -24.85
N ARG A 299 3.26 -2.30 -25.80
CA ARG A 299 2.27 -3.38 -26.02
C ARG A 299 2.89 -4.71 -26.46
N SER A 300 4.12 -4.67 -26.98
CA SER A 300 4.89 -5.85 -27.38
C SER A 300 5.53 -6.58 -26.20
N LEU A 301 5.56 -5.99 -25.00
CA LEU A 301 6.14 -6.64 -23.84
C LEU A 301 5.20 -7.74 -23.31
N PRO A 302 5.75 -8.91 -22.95
CA PRO A 302 5.00 -9.96 -22.24
C PRO A 302 4.33 -9.43 -20.97
N PHE A 303 3.22 -10.05 -20.58
CA PHE A 303 2.45 -9.64 -19.40
C PHE A 303 3.32 -9.58 -18.15
N ALA A 304 4.16 -10.60 -17.91
CA ALA A 304 4.97 -10.69 -16.71
C ALA A 304 5.94 -9.50 -16.57
N LEU A 305 6.49 -9.01 -17.68
CA LEU A 305 7.38 -7.84 -17.69
C LEU A 305 6.62 -6.52 -17.59
N ALA A 306 5.42 -6.46 -18.17
CA ALA A 306 4.59 -5.25 -18.18
C ALA A 306 3.83 -5.02 -16.87
N ARG A 307 3.55 -6.10 -16.14
CA ARG A 307 2.78 -6.10 -14.89
C ARG A 307 3.55 -6.90 -13.87
N ASP A 308 4.69 -6.42 -13.40
CA ASP A 308 5.42 -7.13 -12.35
C ASP A 308 4.63 -7.11 -11.02
N PRO A 309 4.65 -8.19 -10.20
CA PRO A 309 4.03 -8.16 -8.87
C PRO A 309 4.67 -7.13 -7.91
N TYR A 310 5.91 -6.69 -8.19
CA TYR A 310 6.63 -5.70 -7.40
C TYR A 310 7.08 -4.53 -8.28
N PRO A 311 6.14 -3.69 -8.76
CA PRO A 311 6.42 -2.69 -9.79
C PRO A 311 7.05 -1.43 -9.17
N VAL A 312 8.32 -1.50 -8.76
CA VAL A 312 9.07 -0.41 -8.10
C VAL A 312 8.93 0.90 -8.87
N GLU A 313 9.15 0.88 -10.19
CA GLU A 313 9.08 2.09 -11.02
C GLU A 313 7.68 2.70 -11.09
N ALA A 314 6.64 1.87 -10.99
CA ALA A 314 5.27 2.38 -10.91
C ALA A 314 5.03 3.10 -9.58
N PHE A 315 5.54 2.55 -8.48
CA PHE A 315 5.45 3.22 -7.18
C PHE A 315 6.33 4.47 -7.10
N VAL A 316 7.47 4.52 -7.78
CA VAL A 316 8.30 5.73 -7.89
C VAL A 316 7.55 6.84 -8.62
N LEU A 317 6.94 6.56 -9.78
CA LEU A 317 6.14 7.56 -10.49
C LEU A 317 4.92 8.00 -9.66
N GLY A 318 4.24 7.05 -9.01
CA GLY A 318 3.16 7.36 -8.07
C GLY A 318 3.64 8.26 -6.92
N GLY A 319 4.79 7.94 -6.33
CA GLY A 319 5.42 8.75 -5.29
C GLY A 319 5.72 10.16 -5.77
N ALA A 320 6.30 10.32 -6.96
CA ALA A 320 6.63 11.63 -7.51
C ALA A 320 5.39 12.53 -7.68
N LEU A 321 4.28 11.98 -8.21
CA LEU A 321 3.03 12.73 -8.32
C LEU A 321 2.39 13.03 -6.96
N ALA A 322 2.56 12.16 -5.97
CA ALA A 322 2.11 12.42 -4.60
C ALA A 322 2.91 13.55 -3.95
N VAL A 323 4.23 13.61 -4.19
CA VAL A 323 5.11 14.70 -3.74
C VAL A 323 4.72 16.01 -4.43
N ALA A 324 4.43 15.99 -5.74
CA ALA A 324 3.92 17.17 -6.44
C ALA A 324 2.64 17.71 -5.78
N VAL A 325 1.69 16.83 -5.41
CA VAL A 325 0.46 17.22 -4.70
C VAL A 325 0.74 17.82 -3.32
N SER A 326 1.79 17.38 -2.62
CA SER A 326 2.19 17.96 -1.34
C SER A 326 2.99 19.26 -1.46
N ASP A 327 3.30 19.71 -2.68
CA ASP A 327 4.17 20.87 -2.88
C ASP A 327 3.41 22.21 -2.77
N ARG A 328 4.09 23.23 -2.24
CA ARG A 328 3.54 24.60 -2.10
C ARG A 328 3.16 25.22 -3.45
N VAL A 329 3.92 24.93 -4.52
CA VAL A 329 3.72 25.45 -5.88
C VAL A 329 2.46 24.85 -6.46
N PHE A 330 2.23 23.55 -6.22
CA PHE A 330 0.97 22.90 -6.58
C PHE A 330 -0.21 23.53 -5.87
N ALA A 331 -0.12 23.72 -4.55
CA ALA A 331 -1.18 24.35 -3.76
C ALA A 331 -1.52 25.77 -4.27
N LYS A 332 -0.52 26.58 -4.64
CA LYS A 332 -0.74 27.91 -5.23
C LYS A 332 -1.37 27.83 -6.61
N ARG A 333 -0.81 27.03 -7.53
CA ARG A 333 -1.17 27.06 -8.95
C ARG A 333 -2.41 26.24 -9.30
N LYS A 334 -2.60 25.09 -8.63
CA LYS A 334 -3.68 24.14 -8.93
C LYS A 334 -4.88 24.29 -8.03
N LEU A 335 -4.67 24.72 -6.79
CA LEU A 335 -5.75 24.93 -5.81
C LEU A 335 -6.09 26.41 -5.62
N GLY A 336 -5.32 27.33 -6.19
CA GLY A 336 -5.55 28.78 -6.09
C GLY A 336 -5.35 29.33 -4.68
N LEU A 337 -4.57 28.64 -3.84
CA LEU A 337 -4.44 28.99 -2.43
C LEU A 337 -3.50 30.19 -2.24
N PRO A 338 -3.83 31.13 -1.32
CA PRO A 338 -2.90 32.15 -0.87
C PRO A 338 -1.64 31.53 -0.27
N ALA A 339 -0.52 32.27 -0.26
CA ALA A 339 0.78 31.74 0.15
C ALA A 339 0.76 31.07 1.54
N ARG A 340 0.14 31.70 2.54
CA ARG A 340 0.04 31.15 3.90
C ARG A 340 -0.75 29.84 3.95
N SER A 341 -1.88 29.75 3.23
CA SER A 341 -2.68 28.51 3.15
C SER A 341 -1.90 27.43 2.39
N ALA A 342 -1.26 27.78 1.27
CA ALA A 342 -0.45 26.86 0.50
C ALA A 342 0.69 26.24 1.32
N ASP A 343 1.38 27.04 2.15
CA ASP A 343 2.44 26.54 3.03
C ASP A 343 1.87 25.60 4.11
N ALA A 344 0.69 25.91 4.67
CA ALA A 344 0.02 25.06 5.64
C ALA A 344 -0.41 23.72 5.02
N HIS A 345 -0.98 23.73 3.80
CA HIS A 345 -1.31 22.52 3.05
C HIS A 345 -0.07 21.68 2.76
N ALA A 346 1.00 22.30 2.29
CA ALA A 346 2.22 21.60 1.95
C ALA A 346 2.77 20.87 3.18
N ARG A 347 2.88 21.55 4.33
CA ARG A 347 3.29 20.92 5.59
C ARG A 347 2.39 19.77 5.99
N ALA A 348 1.07 19.94 5.91
CA ALA A 348 0.12 18.89 6.25
C ALA A 348 0.27 17.64 5.40
N LEU A 349 0.42 17.80 4.08
CA LEU A 349 0.58 16.67 3.16
C LEU A 349 1.97 16.04 3.23
N THR A 350 3.00 16.83 3.51
CA THR A 350 4.34 16.31 3.80
C THR A 350 4.34 15.45 5.06
N ARG A 351 3.59 15.82 6.11
CA ARG A 351 3.39 14.93 7.28
C ARG A 351 2.74 13.61 6.86
N VAL A 352 1.74 13.62 5.97
CA VAL A 352 1.11 12.38 5.47
C VAL A 352 2.11 11.48 4.74
N LEU A 353 2.99 12.04 3.90
CA LEU A 353 4.06 11.30 3.23
C LEU A 353 5.07 10.71 4.22
N PHE A 354 5.49 11.52 5.19
CA PHE A 354 6.39 11.10 6.27
C PHE A 354 5.84 9.90 7.05
N VAL A 355 4.56 9.98 7.47
CA VAL A 355 3.88 8.89 8.16
C VAL A 355 3.79 7.65 7.27
N THR A 356 3.52 7.83 5.98
CA THR A 356 3.44 6.72 5.02
C THR A 356 4.78 6.00 4.85
N LEU A 357 5.89 6.75 4.80
CA LEU A 357 7.25 6.19 4.75
C LEU A 357 7.56 5.39 6.02
N ARG A 358 7.36 5.98 7.21
CA ARG A 358 7.62 5.29 8.49
C ARG A 358 6.73 4.06 8.67
N THR A 359 5.46 4.14 8.31
CA THR A 359 4.53 3.00 8.35
C THR A 359 5.00 1.88 7.43
N THR A 360 5.43 2.20 6.21
CA THR A 360 5.98 1.24 5.25
C THR A 360 7.23 0.55 5.80
N ALA A 361 8.17 1.32 6.35
CA ALA A 361 9.41 0.79 6.92
C ALA A 361 9.15 -0.09 8.16
N ALA A 362 8.31 0.35 9.09
CA ALA A 362 7.99 -0.43 10.29
C ALA A 362 7.24 -1.72 9.98
N MET A 363 6.28 -1.70 9.04
CA MET A 363 5.63 -2.93 8.58
C MET A 363 6.63 -3.85 7.86
N PHE A 364 7.63 -3.30 7.16
CA PHE A 364 8.66 -4.12 6.53
C PHE A 364 9.51 -4.84 7.58
N VAL A 365 10.00 -4.11 8.59
CA VAL A 365 10.78 -4.69 9.71
C VAL A 365 9.94 -5.74 10.45
N ALA A 366 8.69 -5.41 10.80
CA ALA A 366 7.78 -6.38 11.39
C ALA A 366 7.59 -7.58 10.46
N GLY A 367 7.63 -7.39 9.14
CA GLY A 367 7.51 -8.39 8.08
C GLY A 367 8.72 -9.32 7.86
N MET A 368 9.84 -9.11 8.53
CA MET A 368 11.07 -9.91 8.34
C MET A 368 11.11 -11.27 9.04
N ARG A 369 10.26 -11.52 10.05
CA ARG A 369 10.32 -12.72 10.91
C ARG A 369 9.00 -13.45 11.03
N ASP A 370 8.96 -14.76 10.79
CA ASP A 370 7.74 -15.59 10.89
C ASP A 370 6.91 -15.33 12.19
N SER A 371 7.59 -15.11 13.31
CA SER A 371 6.99 -14.55 14.51
C SER A 371 7.73 -13.29 14.95
N VAL A 372 6.98 -12.21 15.16
CA VAL A 372 7.51 -10.98 15.77
C VAL A 372 7.20 -11.04 17.24
N ARG A 373 8.21 -10.73 18.06
CA ARG A 373 8.02 -10.67 19.51
C ARG A 373 7.15 -9.46 19.89
N GLY A 374 6.41 -9.57 20.99
CA GLY A 374 5.52 -8.50 21.45
C GLY A 374 6.26 -7.19 21.72
N ASP A 375 7.42 -7.26 22.37
CA ASP A 375 8.31 -6.11 22.65
C ASP A 375 8.78 -5.40 21.38
N GLU A 376 9.16 -6.15 20.34
CA GLU A 376 9.55 -5.57 19.05
C GLU A 376 8.37 -4.89 18.34
N LEU A 377 7.15 -5.47 18.40
CA LEU A 377 5.96 -4.82 17.84
C LEU A 377 5.56 -3.57 18.61
N GLU A 378 5.65 -3.60 19.95
CA GLU A 378 5.40 -2.43 20.80
C GLU A 378 6.37 -1.29 20.46
N GLU A 379 7.66 -1.59 20.30
CA GLU A 379 8.67 -0.61 19.88
C GLU A 379 8.34 -0.03 18.50
N LEU A 380 8.13 -0.89 17.50
CA LEU A 380 7.86 -0.45 16.12
C LEU A 380 6.59 0.39 16.03
N THR A 381 5.53 0.00 16.72
CA THR A 381 4.27 0.74 16.72
C THR A 381 4.41 2.05 17.49
N ALA A 382 5.13 2.09 18.61
CA ALA A 382 5.43 3.34 19.32
C ALA A 382 6.22 4.32 18.45
N ARG A 383 7.21 3.84 17.70
CA ARG A 383 7.98 4.68 16.76
C ARG A 383 7.10 5.26 15.65
N VAL A 384 6.09 4.54 15.17
CA VAL A 384 5.18 5.07 14.14
C VAL A 384 4.14 5.99 14.75
N PHE A 385 3.37 5.50 15.72
CA PHE A 385 2.14 6.13 16.21
C PHE A 385 2.34 7.04 17.43
N GLY A 386 3.54 7.07 18.01
CA GLY A 386 3.84 7.82 19.23
C GLY A 386 3.39 7.13 20.51
N ALA A 387 2.78 5.96 20.40
CA ALA A 387 2.39 5.05 21.47
C ALA A 387 2.29 3.61 20.91
N PRO A 388 2.55 2.57 21.71
CA PRO A 388 2.39 1.19 21.26
C PRO A 388 0.92 0.91 20.91
N LEU A 389 0.69 0.14 19.86
CA LEU A 389 -0.65 -0.40 19.59
C LEU A 389 -0.92 -1.57 20.55
N PRO A 390 -2.17 -1.79 21.00
CA PRO A 390 -2.54 -3.01 21.71
C PRO A 390 -2.17 -4.26 20.90
N SER A 391 -1.75 -5.33 21.58
CA SER A 391 -1.08 -6.50 20.97
C SER A 391 -1.79 -7.05 19.73
N ASP A 392 -3.08 -7.36 19.83
CA ASP A 392 -3.84 -7.93 18.70
C ASP A 392 -3.96 -6.94 17.55
N LEU A 393 -4.15 -5.65 17.84
CA LEU A 393 -4.20 -4.61 16.82
C LEU A 393 -2.83 -4.39 16.18
N ALA A 394 -1.74 -4.49 16.94
CA ALA A 394 -0.37 -4.42 16.45
C ALA A 394 -0.06 -5.58 15.50
N VAL A 395 -0.43 -6.80 15.88
CA VAL A 395 -0.32 -8.00 15.04
C VAL A 395 -1.14 -7.79 13.77
N ALA A 396 -2.42 -7.44 13.87
CA ALA A 396 -3.26 -7.19 12.70
C ALA A 396 -2.63 -6.12 11.80
N TRP A 397 -2.18 -4.99 12.34
CA TRP A 397 -1.55 -3.90 11.58
C TRP A 397 -0.26 -4.33 10.85
N SER A 398 0.58 -5.16 11.48
CA SER A 398 1.88 -5.55 10.92
C SER A 398 1.80 -6.30 9.58
N PHE A 399 0.62 -6.82 9.22
CA PHE A 399 0.37 -7.66 8.04
C PHE A 399 -0.51 -7.02 6.97
N GLY A 400 -0.34 -5.72 6.70
CA GLY A 400 -1.09 -5.04 5.65
C GLY A 400 -1.66 -3.68 6.04
N GLY A 401 -1.35 -3.23 7.26
CA GLY A 401 -1.91 -2.04 7.87
C GLY A 401 -3.39 -2.21 8.21
N PHE A 402 -4.03 -1.09 8.54
CA PHE A 402 -5.46 -1.08 8.83
C PHE A 402 -6.31 -1.43 7.60
N ALA A 403 -5.80 -1.25 6.38
CA ALA A 403 -6.57 -1.31 5.13
C ALA A 403 -6.99 -2.71 4.66
N GLY A 404 -6.60 -3.79 5.34
CA GLY A 404 -7.23 -5.10 5.11
C GLY A 404 -6.44 -6.11 4.27
N ASN A 405 -5.41 -5.70 3.52
CA ASN A 405 -4.80 -6.59 2.53
C ASN A 405 -3.33 -6.85 2.83
N ALA A 406 -2.94 -8.13 2.89
CA ALA A 406 -1.55 -8.53 3.01
C ALA A 406 -0.71 -7.94 1.85
N ARG A 407 0.16 -6.98 2.16
CA ARG A 407 0.92 -6.21 1.17
C ARG A 407 2.13 -6.99 0.68
N ILE A 408 1.93 -7.79 -0.36
CA ILE A 408 3.01 -8.48 -1.09
C ILE A 408 4.01 -7.50 -1.72
N ASP A 409 3.54 -6.29 -2.02
CA ASP A 409 4.28 -5.24 -2.69
C ASP A 409 5.08 -4.33 -1.73
N LEU A 410 5.12 -4.67 -0.43
CA LEU A 410 5.76 -3.85 0.60
C LEU A 410 7.26 -3.58 0.35
N PRO A 411 8.08 -4.56 -0.08
CA PRO A 411 9.48 -4.29 -0.44
C PRO A 411 9.60 -3.24 -1.55
N ALA A 412 8.81 -3.37 -2.62
CA ALA A 412 8.84 -2.42 -3.72
C ALA A 412 8.36 -1.03 -3.32
N ARG A 413 7.38 -0.95 -2.41
CA ARG A 413 6.92 0.33 -1.84
C ARG A 413 7.99 1.00 -0.99
N LEU A 414 8.73 0.24 -0.18
CA LEU A 414 9.82 0.77 0.64
C LEU A 414 10.90 1.37 -0.26
N VAL A 415 11.39 0.59 -1.23
CA VAL A 415 12.38 1.03 -2.21
C VAL A 415 11.91 2.27 -2.96
N ALA A 416 10.67 2.25 -3.46
CA ALA A 416 10.11 3.37 -4.20
C ALA A 416 9.95 4.63 -3.34
N ALA A 417 9.54 4.50 -2.08
CA ALA A 417 9.35 5.64 -1.18
C ALA A 417 10.69 6.36 -0.95
N VAL A 418 11.79 5.63 -0.74
CA VAL A 418 13.12 6.24 -0.59
C VAL A 418 13.62 6.84 -1.91
N ARG A 419 13.47 6.12 -3.03
CA ARG A 419 13.92 6.60 -4.37
C ARG A 419 13.17 7.83 -4.86
N THR A 420 11.90 7.97 -4.50
CA THR A 420 11.05 9.08 -4.93
C THR A 420 11.69 10.43 -4.63
N HIS A 421 12.37 10.58 -3.49
CA HIS A 421 13.02 11.84 -3.13
C HIS A 421 14.13 12.25 -4.12
N GLY A 422 14.98 11.30 -4.51
CA GLY A 422 16.02 11.55 -5.53
C GLY A 422 15.41 11.87 -6.89
N VAL A 423 14.38 11.13 -7.29
CA VAL A 423 13.69 11.37 -8.57
C VAL A 423 13.01 12.72 -8.61
N VAL A 424 12.34 13.16 -7.54
CA VAL A 424 11.71 14.48 -7.50
C VAL A 424 12.75 15.59 -7.56
N ARG A 425 13.88 15.45 -6.85
CA ARG A 425 14.98 16.41 -6.95
C ARG A 425 15.50 16.52 -8.37
N ASP A 426 15.75 15.40 -9.05
CA ASP A 426 16.20 15.38 -10.43
C ASP A 426 15.18 16.03 -11.39
N LEU A 427 13.87 15.86 -11.12
CA LEU A 427 12.81 16.50 -11.90
C LEU A 427 12.81 18.02 -11.70
N VAL A 428 12.97 18.50 -10.47
CA VAL A 428 13.08 19.94 -10.16
C VAL A 428 14.33 20.53 -10.82
N ASP A 429 15.48 19.87 -10.70
CA ASP A 429 16.74 20.35 -11.28
C ASP A 429 16.67 20.43 -12.82
N ARG A 430 15.90 19.55 -13.48
CA ARG A 430 15.77 19.50 -14.95
C ARG A 430 14.61 20.33 -15.51
N PHE A 431 13.52 20.46 -14.77
CA PHE A 431 12.23 20.96 -15.27
C PHE A 431 11.59 22.04 -14.40
N ASP A 432 12.27 22.50 -13.35
CA ASP A 432 11.85 23.50 -12.34
C ASP A 432 10.85 22.96 -11.29
N GLU A 433 10.55 23.77 -10.25
CA GLU A 433 9.65 23.44 -9.13
C GLU A 433 8.23 23.05 -9.63
N ASP A 434 7.82 23.52 -10.80
CA ASP A 434 6.53 23.22 -11.44
C ASP A 434 6.61 22.12 -12.51
N TRP A 435 7.57 21.20 -12.41
CA TRP A 435 7.76 20.10 -13.37
C TRP A 435 6.48 19.32 -13.74
N PHE A 436 5.51 19.23 -12.83
CA PHE A 436 4.22 18.58 -13.06
C PHE A 436 3.32 19.29 -14.10
N ASP A 437 3.63 20.55 -14.42
CA ASP A 437 3.04 21.36 -15.48
C ASP A 437 3.90 21.40 -16.74
N ASN A 438 5.11 20.84 -16.71
CA ASN A 438 6.08 20.95 -17.79
C ASN A 438 5.91 19.81 -18.82
N PRO A 439 5.57 20.09 -20.09
CA PRO A 439 5.42 19.06 -21.11
C PRO A 439 6.70 18.26 -21.38
N ARG A 440 7.89 18.83 -21.10
CA ARG A 440 9.17 18.11 -21.22
C ARG A 440 9.32 17.03 -20.16
N ALA A 441 8.78 17.24 -18.95
CA ALA A 441 8.72 16.20 -17.93
C ALA A 441 7.79 15.07 -18.36
N GLY A 442 6.64 15.38 -18.98
CA GLY A 442 5.77 14.37 -19.58
C GLY A 442 6.45 13.53 -20.66
N ALA A 443 7.20 14.18 -21.57
CA ALA A 443 8.00 13.48 -22.57
C ALA A 443 9.09 12.59 -21.95
N HIS A 444 9.73 13.06 -20.87
CA HIS A 444 10.69 12.26 -20.10
C HIS A 444 10.05 11.01 -19.49
N PHE A 445 8.89 11.13 -18.85
CA PHE A 445 8.15 9.98 -18.32
C PHE A 445 7.70 9.00 -19.40
N ALA A 446 7.27 9.51 -20.56
CA ALA A 446 6.91 8.67 -21.70
C ALA A 446 8.12 7.87 -22.22
N SER A 447 9.30 8.49 -22.27
CA SER A 447 10.55 7.85 -22.68
C SER A 447 10.96 6.71 -21.74
N ILE A 448 10.95 6.93 -20.43
CA ILE A 448 11.34 5.89 -19.45
C ILE A 448 10.22 4.87 -19.19
N GLY A 449 8.97 5.23 -19.48
CA GLY A 449 7.80 4.40 -19.24
C GLY A 449 7.64 3.20 -20.17
N ALA A 450 8.34 3.18 -21.32
CA ALA A 450 8.21 2.11 -22.32
C ALA A 450 8.80 0.76 -21.87
N GLY A 451 9.74 0.76 -20.92
CA GLY A 451 10.44 -0.42 -20.43
C GLY A 451 9.74 -1.20 -19.30
N PRO A 452 10.32 -2.32 -18.85
CA PRO A 452 9.80 -3.15 -17.75
C PRO A 452 9.61 -2.35 -16.45
N VAL A 453 8.66 -2.78 -15.61
CA VAL A 453 8.24 -2.01 -14.40
C VAL A 453 8.96 -2.42 -13.10
N TRP A 454 9.74 -3.50 -13.13
CA TRP A 454 10.48 -4.04 -11.99
C TRP A 454 11.84 -3.38 -11.73
N GLN A 455 12.44 -2.77 -12.76
CA GLN A 455 13.82 -2.27 -12.72
C GLN A 455 13.99 -1.17 -11.67
N GLY A 456 14.65 -1.45 -10.56
CA GLY A 456 15.04 -0.43 -9.60
C GLY A 456 16.24 -0.85 -8.78
N GLU A 457 17.30 -0.06 -8.84
CA GLU A 457 18.43 -0.19 -7.90
C GLU A 457 17.92 0.06 -6.49
N VAL A 458 18.24 -0.84 -5.56
CA VAL A 458 17.87 -0.66 -4.15
C VAL A 458 18.76 0.43 -3.57
N PRO A 459 18.21 1.51 -2.99
CA PRO A 459 19.01 2.56 -2.40
C PRO A 459 19.89 2.01 -1.28
N GLU A 460 21.13 2.46 -1.25
CA GLU A 460 21.99 2.31 -0.09
C GLU A 460 21.32 2.87 1.17
N PRO A 461 21.52 2.29 2.37
CA PRO A 461 20.93 2.79 3.61
C PRO A 461 21.21 4.28 3.88
N GLY A 462 22.32 4.82 3.35
CA GLY A 462 22.64 6.25 3.41
C GLY A 462 21.62 7.17 2.74
N ALA A 463 20.87 6.68 1.74
CA ALA A 463 19.81 7.42 1.06
C ALA A 463 18.64 7.79 2.00
N ALA A 464 18.43 7.01 3.06
CA ALA A 464 17.43 7.31 4.09
C ALA A 464 17.67 8.67 4.76
N ARG A 465 18.93 9.09 4.93
CA ARG A 465 19.27 10.41 5.50
C ARG A 465 18.88 11.56 4.57
N ALA A 466 19.00 11.37 3.26
CA ALA A 466 18.57 12.39 2.30
C ALA A 466 17.05 12.56 2.32
N ALA A 467 16.31 11.45 2.37
CA ALA A 467 14.85 11.49 2.56
C ALA A 467 14.47 12.19 3.87
N ALA A 468 15.11 11.82 4.99
CA ALA A 468 14.85 12.44 6.29
C ALA A 468 15.08 13.95 6.29
N ARG A 469 16.22 14.43 5.76
CA ARG A 469 16.50 15.88 5.65
C ARG A 469 15.44 16.63 4.86
N SER A 470 14.95 16.05 3.76
CA SER A 470 13.87 16.70 2.98
C SER A 470 12.57 16.85 3.78
N PHE A 471 12.28 15.93 4.70
CA PHE A 471 11.14 16.07 5.61
C PHE A 471 11.40 17.10 6.70
N GLU A 472 12.62 17.17 7.24
CA GLU A 472 13.01 18.19 8.23
C GLU A 472 12.85 19.58 7.62
N GLU A 473 13.49 19.85 6.48
CA GLU A 473 13.41 21.13 5.77
C GLU A 473 11.96 21.57 5.47
N ALA A 474 11.09 20.62 5.15
CA ALA A 474 9.70 20.90 4.80
C ALA A 474 8.77 21.05 6.02
N LEU A 475 9.12 20.50 7.19
CA LEU A 475 8.25 20.47 8.36
C LEU A 475 8.67 21.45 9.47
N GLY A 476 9.93 21.91 9.50
CA GLY A 476 10.42 22.92 10.45
C GLY A 476 11.78 22.55 11.00
#